data_AF-A0A1Z9BW87-F1
#
_entry.id   AF-A0A1Z9BW87-F1
#
_cell.length_a   1.000
_cell.length_b   1.000
_cell.length_c   1.000
_cell.angle_alpha   90.00
_cell.angle_beta   90.00
_cell.angle_gamma   90.00
#
_symmetry.space_group_name_H-M   'P 1'
#
loop_
_entity.id
_entity.type
_entity.pdbx_description
1 polymer ?
#
loop_
_entity_poly.entity_id
_entity_poly.type
_entity_poly.pdbx_seq_one_letter_code
_entity_poly.pdbx_strand_id
1 'polypeptide(L)'
;MAYGHPIVMTGALCLVGLAFSRGLALRKRRLTGLPRPRALRQAHLSVARWGVALVVLGSISGPLSAFFLRGWSPLGTLHGWLGLVAAMLFALTGWWGWRLEQGISSSFSAHGWSALLAVAVAALTAAAGMVLLP
;
A
#
# COMPACT_ATOMS: atom_id res chain seq x y z
N MET A 1 -10.84 21.07 6.10
CA MET A 1 -10.30 20.04 5.16
C MET A 1 -10.61 18.61 5.64
N ALA A 2 -11.88 18.29 5.93
CA ALA A 2 -12.24 16.98 6.50
C ALA A 2 -11.96 15.79 5.54
N TYR A 3 -12.08 16.03 4.24
CA TYR A 3 -12.04 15.00 3.19
C TYR A 3 -10.68 14.86 2.46
N GLY A 4 -9.69 15.71 2.76
CA GLY A 4 -8.41 15.68 2.04
C GLY A 4 -7.67 14.34 2.19
N HIS A 5 -7.54 13.86 3.43
CA HIS A 5 -6.91 12.57 3.72
C HIS A 5 -7.63 11.38 3.05
N PRO A 6 -8.97 11.18 3.21
CA PRO A 6 -9.64 10.05 2.58
C PRO A 6 -9.61 10.10 1.04
N ILE A 7 -9.67 11.29 0.41
CA ILE A 7 -9.53 11.42 -1.05
C ILE A 7 -8.15 10.93 -1.50
N VAL A 8 -7.07 11.41 -0.86
CA VAL A 8 -5.70 11.00 -1.19
C VAL A 8 -5.50 9.51 -0.95
N MET A 9 -6.00 8.97 0.16
CA MET A 9 -5.91 7.53 0.46
C MET A 9 -6.68 6.69 -0.55
N THR A 10 -7.84 7.13 -0.99
CA THR A 10 -8.62 6.42 -2.02
C THR A 10 -7.85 6.35 -3.33
N GLY A 11 -7.28 7.48 -3.79
CA GLY A 11 -6.43 7.50 -4.99
C GLY A 11 -5.19 6.60 -4.86
N ALA A 12 -4.55 6.63 -3.69
CA ALA A 12 -3.40 5.77 -3.40
C ALA A 12 -3.76 4.28 -3.44
N LEU A 13 -4.89 3.90 -2.84
CA LEU A 13 -5.39 2.52 -2.83
C LEU A 13 -5.80 2.04 -4.23
N CYS A 14 -6.34 2.91 -5.08
CA CYS A 14 -6.59 2.59 -6.49
C CYS A 14 -5.29 2.24 -7.23
N LEU A 15 -4.23 3.04 -7.05
CA LEU A 15 -2.91 2.76 -7.64
C LEU A 15 -2.32 1.45 -7.10
N VAL A 16 -2.47 1.19 -5.80
CA VAL A 16 -2.06 -0.08 -5.19
C VAL A 16 -2.86 -1.25 -5.77
N GLY A 17 -4.18 -1.12 -5.98
CA GLY A 17 -5.01 -2.15 -6.60
C GLY A 17 -4.55 -2.48 -8.02
N LEU A 18 -4.20 -1.46 -8.81
CA LEU A 18 -3.61 -1.63 -10.14
C LEU A 18 -2.23 -2.30 -10.07
N ALA A 19 -1.39 -1.91 -9.11
CA ALA A 19 -0.10 -2.54 -8.89
C ALA A 19 -0.25 -4.02 -8.52
N PHE A 20 -1.17 -4.31 -7.61
CA PHE A 20 -1.44 -5.64 -7.08
C PHE A 20 -2.00 -6.58 -8.15
N SER A 21 -2.96 -6.13 -8.97
CA SER A 21 -3.48 -6.94 -10.08
C SER A 21 -2.40 -7.30 -11.10
N ARG A 22 -1.51 -6.35 -11.46
CA ARG A 22 -0.34 -6.60 -12.31
C ARG A 22 0.66 -7.55 -11.64
N GLY A 23 0.86 -7.42 -10.32
CA GLY A 23 1.68 -8.32 -9.52
C GLY A 23 1.16 -9.75 -9.49
N LEU A 24 -0.16 -9.93 -9.36
CA LEU A 24 -0.83 -11.22 -9.45
C LEU A 24 -0.67 -11.84 -10.85
N ALA A 25 -0.81 -11.05 -11.91
CA ALA A 25 -0.59 -11.51 -13.28
C ALA A 25 0.87 -11.99 -13.49
N LEU A 26 1.85 -11.26 -12.95
CA LEU A 26 3.25 -11.68 -12.95
C LEU A 26 3.49 -12.96 -12.14
N ARG A 27 2.86 -13.08 -10.96
CA ARG A 27 2.92 -14.30 -10.13
C ARG A 27 2.33 -15.49 -10.86
N LYS A 28 1.15 -15.35 -11.47
CA LYS A 28 0.49 -16.41 -12.25
C LYS A 28 1.41 -16.90 -13.36
N ARG A 29 1.96 -16.00 -14.17
CA ARG A 29 2.91 -16.36 -15.25
C ARG A 29 4.15 -17.08 -14.74
N ARG A 30 4.69 -16.67 -13.58
CA ARG A 30 5.82 -17.36 -12.94
C ARG A 30 5.46 -18.79 -12.55
N LEU A 31 4.29 -18.99 -11.94
CA LEU A 31 3.83 -20.31 -11.51
C LEU A 31 3.52 -21.23 -12.68
N THR A 32 3.08 -20.68 -13.82
CA THR A 32 2.79 -21.46 -15.04
C THR A 32 3.97 -21.57 -16.00
N GLY A 33 5.17 -21.11 -15.63
CA GLY A 33 6.36 -21.14 -16.49
C GLY A 33 6.28 -20.26 -17.75
N LEU A 34 5.29 -19.37 -17.84
CA LEU A 34 5.12 -18.50 -19.01
C LEU A 34 6.16 -17.36 -19.01
N PRO A 35 6.55 -16.86 -20.20
CA PRO A 35 7.40 -15.69 -20.31
C PRO A 35 6.81 -14.50 -19.53
N ARG A 36 7.68 -13.79 -18.82
CA ARG A 36 7.36 -12.59 -18.04
C ARG A 36 7.61 -11.36 -18.91
N PRO A 37 6.57 -10.71 -19.47
CA PRO A 37 6.77 -9.60 -20.40
C PRO A 37 7.41 -8.41 -19.68
N ARG A 38 8.44 -7.83 -20.28
CA ARG A 38 9.11 -6.62 -19.75
C ARG A 38 8.11 -5.47 -19.54
N ALA A 39 7.19 -5.28 -20.48
CA ALA A 39 6.14 -4.27 -20.41
C ALA A 39 5.24 -4.44 -19.17
N LEU A 40 4.86 -5.67 -18.81
CA LEU A 40 4.02 -5.92 -17.63
C LEU A 40 4.77 -5.60 -16.33
N ARG A 41 6.07 -5.91 -16.26
CA ARG A 41 6.93 -5.53 -15.12
C ARG A 41 7.06 -4.01 -15.02
N GLN A 42 7.32 -3.32 -16.13
CA GLN A 42 7.41 -1.85 -16.15
C GLN A 42 6.09 -1.21 -15.74
N ALA A 43 4.96 -1.71 -16.23
CA ALA A 43 3.64 -1.25 -15.84
C ALA A 43 3.35 -1.50 -14.36
N HIS A 44 3.80 -2.61 -13.78
CA HIS A 44 3.70 -2.82 -12.33
C HIS A 44 4.51 -1.78 -11.56
N LEU A 45 5.79 -1.60 -11.91
CA LEU A 45 6.69 -0.67 -11.22
C LEU A 45 6.24 0.79 -11.33
N SER A 46 5.72 1.21 -12.49
CA SER A 46 5.30 2.59 -12.73
C SER A 46 4.16 3.02 -11.81
N VAL A 47 3.27 2.12 -11.41
CA VAL A 47 2.18 2.43 -10.47
C VAL A 47 2.52 2.05 -9.03
N ALA A 48 3.29 0.97 -8.81
CA ALA A 48 3.62 0.49 -7.46
C ALA A 48 4.41 1.52 -6.65
N ARG A 49 5.40 2.18 -7.29
CA ARG A 49 6.24 3.18 -6.62
C ARG A 49 5.42 4.36 -6.11
N TRP A 50 4.52 4.88 -6.96
CA TRP A 50 3.62 5.97 -6.58
C TRP A 50 2.56 5.52 -5.57
N GLY A 51 1.95 4.35 -5.75
CA GLY A 51 0.97 3.81 -4.83
C GLY A 51 1.53 3.65 -3.41
N VAL A 52 2.70 3.02 -3.28
CA VAL A 52 3.36 2.85 -1.97
C VAL A 52 3.76 4.19 -1.37
N ALA A 53 4.36 5.09 -2.16
CA ALA A 53 4.77 6.41 -1.68
C ALA A 53 3.58 7.22 -1.15
N LEU A 54 2.47 7.25 -1.89
CA LEU A 54 1.27 7.98 -1.47
C LEU A 54 0.62 7.36 -0.23
N VAL A 55 0.56 6.03 -0.12
CA VAL A 55 0.06 5.39 1.10
C VAL A 55 0.91 5.75 2.31
N VAL A 56 2.24 5.64 2.20
CA VAL A 56 3.15 5.98 3.31
C VAL A 56 3.02 7.45 3.69
N LEU A 57 3.06 8.37 2.72
CA LEU A 57 2.95 9.80 2.96
C LEU A 57 1.60 10.17 3.58
N GLY A 58 0.50 9.63 3.07
CA GLY A 58 -0.80 9.96 3.64
C GLY A 58 -1.06 9.28 4.99
N SER A 59 -0.45 8.12 5.25
CA SER A 59 -0.48 7.49 6.58
C SER A 59 0.28 8.29 7.63
N ILE A 60 1.26 9.11 7.21
CA ILE A 60 1.93 10.09 8.09
C ILE A 60 1.09 11.36 8.21
N SER A 61 0.53 11.86 7.10
CA SER A 61 -0.23 13.11 7.09
C SER A 61 -1.53 13.02 7.89
N GLY A 62 -2.18 11.85 7.93
CA GLY A 62 -3.39 11.60 8.73
C GLY A 62 -3.17 11.92 10.22
N PRO A 63 -2.28 11.20 10.92
CA PRO A 63 -1.90 11.45 12.30
C PRO A 63 -1.43 12.87 12.59
N LEU A 64 -0.58 13.43 11.72
CA LEU A 64 -0.12 14.82 11.88
C LEU A 64 -1.31 15.79 11.85
N SER A 65 -2.25 15.60 10.91
CA SER A 65 -3.44 16.45 10.82
C SER A 65 -4.37 16.27 12.02
N ALA A 66 -4.52 15.04 12.53
CA ALA A 66 -5.34 14.75 13.70
C ALA A 66 -4.78 15.43 14.96
N PHE A 67 -3.46 15.33 15.17
CA PHE A 67 -2.79 15.94 16.32
C PHE A 67 -2.76 17.47 16.23
N PHE A 68 -2.21 18.03 15.15
CA PHE A 68 -1.95 19.47 15.05
C PHE A 68 -3.19 20.30 14.71
N LEU A 69 -4.14 19.78 13.93
CA LEU A 69 -5.28 20.57 13.43
C LEU A 69 -6.60 20.27 14.16
N ARG A 70 -6.69 19.13 14.84
CA ARG A 70 -7.95 18.65 15.44
C ARG A 70 -7.87 18.36 16.93
N GLY A 71 -6.67 18.34 17.52
CA GLY A 71 -6.50 17.99 18.94
C GLY A 71 -6.90 16.55 19.26
N TRP A 72 -6.93 15.67 18.27
CA TRP A 72 -7.32 14.26 18.43
C TRP A 72 -6.09 13.39 18.69
N SER A 73 -6.27 12.31 19.47
CA SER A 73 -5.24 11.28 19.62
C SER A 73 -5.19 10.40 18.36
N PRO A 74 -4.09 10.42 17.58
CA PRO A 74 -4.03 9.70 16.30
C PRO A 74 -4.17 8.18 16.42
N LEU A 75 -3.74 7.62 17.55
CA LEU A 75 -3.81 6.19 17.87
C LEU A 75 -4.92 5.87 18.89
N GLY A 76 -5.86 6.80 19.09
CA GLY A 76 -7.03 6.60 19.95
C GLY A 76 -8.13 5.75 19.32
N THR A 77 -7.96 5.28 18.08
CA THR A 77 -8.97 4.53 17.32
C THR A 77 -8.38 3.27 16.68
N LEU A 78 -9.22 2.27 16.41
CA LEU A 78 -8.84 1.08 15.66
C LEU A 78 -8.31 1.43 14.26
N HIS A 79 -8.94 2.40 13.58
CA HIS A 79 -8.49 2.92 12.28
C HIS A 79 -7.04 3.42 12.34
N GLY A 80 -6.67 4.16 13.40
CA GLY A 80 -5.30 4.65 13.58
C GLY A 80 -4.26 3.53 13.71
N TRP A 81 -4.56 2.51 14.53
CA TRP A 81 -3.68 1.34 14.68
C TRP A 81 -3.56 0.52 13.39
N LEU A 82 -4.68 0.23 12.73
CA LEU A 82 -4.67 -0.49 11.45
C LEU A 82 -3.93 0.31 10.37
N GLY A 83 -4.09 1.63 10.35
CA GLY A 83 -3.36 2.53 9.46
C GLY A 83 -1.85 2.47 9.64
N LEU A 84 -1.38 2.48 10.89
CA LEU A 84 0.05 2.32 11.21
C LEU A 84 0.60 0.97 10.74
N VAL A 85 -0.10 -0.12 11.03
CA VAL A 85 0.30 -1.47 10.59
C VAL A 85 0.31 -1.56 9.06
N ALA A 86 -0.71 -1.03 8.38
CA ALA A 86 -0.75 -0.98 6.92
C ALA A 86 0.45 -0.20 6.35
N ALA A 87 0.76 0.96 6.92
CA ALA A 87 1.90 1.78 6.48
C ALA A 87 3.23 1.03 6.60
N MET A 88 3.45 0.33 7.72
CA MET A 88 4.65 -0.50 7.92
C MET A 88 4.73 -1.65 6.90
N LEU A 89 3.61 -2.33 6.63
CA LEU A 89 3.56 -3.41 5.65
C LEU A 89 3.79 -2.92 4.21
N PHE A 90 3.29 -1.73 3.86
CA PHE A 90 3.58 -1.12 2.55
C PHE A 90 5.03 -0.68 2.44
N ALA A 91 5.63 -0.10 3.47
CA ALA A 91 7.05 0.22 3.50
C ALA A 91 7.90 -1.04 3.31
N LEU A 92 7.57 -2.14 4.01
CA LEU A 92 8.24 -3.44 3.86
C LEU A 92 8.07 -4.01 2.45
N THR A 93 6.87 -3.90 1.87
CA THR A 93 6.58 -4.35 0.51
C THR A 93 7.39 -3.55 -0.53
N GLY A 94 7.47 -2.23 -0.36
CA GLY A 94 8.29 -1.35 -1.18
C GLY A 94 9.78 -1.68 -1.06
N TRP A 95 10.27 -1.94 0.15
CA TRP A 95 11.66 -2.35 0.40
C TRP A 95 11.98 -3.68 -0.30
N TRP A 96 11.12 -4.69 -0.19
CA TRP A 96 11.29 -5.93 -0.95
C TRP A 96 11.25 -5.70 -2.46
N GLY A 97 10.34 -4.86 -2.94
CA GLY A 97 10.24 -4.49 -4.35
C GLY A 97 11.54 -3.86 -4.87
N TRP A 98 12.11 -2.93 -4.12
CA TRP A 98 13.40 -2.31 -4.42
C TRP A 98 14.54 -3.33 -4.45
N ARG A 99 14.63 -4.23 -3.45
CA ARG A 99 15.67 -5.28 -3.44
C ARG A 99 15.55 -6.22 -4.65
N LEU A 100 14.33 -6.58 -5.05
CA LEU A 100 14.07 -7.39 -6.24
C LEU A 100 14.44 -6.63 -7.52
N GLU A 101 14.13 -5.33 -7.59
CA GLU A 101 14.46 -4.47 -8.73
C GLU A 101 15.97 -4.37 -8.96
N GLN A 102 16.74 -4.22 -7.88
CA GLN A 102 18.20 -4.15 -7.89
C GLN A 102 18.90 -5.50 -8.05
N GLY A 103 18.16 -6.62 -8.10
CA GLY A 103 18.75 -7.97 -8.16
C GLY A 103 19.45 -8.41 -6.86
N ILE A 104 19.30 -7.65 -5.77
CA ILE A 104 19.88 -7.96 -4.45
C ILE A 104 19.16 -9.15 -3.79
N SER A 105 17.91 -9.40 -4.17
CA SER A 105 17.10 -10.50 -3.64
C SER A 105 16.40 -11.24 -4.79
N SER A 106 16.14 -12.52 -4.58
CA SER A 106 15.27 -13.37 -5.40
C SER A 106 13.98 -13.77 -4.67
N SER A 107 13.74 -13.21 -3.46
CA SER A 107 12.61 -13.59 -2.60
C SER A 107 11.29 -12.96 -3.06
N PHE A 108 10.78 -13.42 -4.20
CA PHE A 108 9.48 -12.99 -4.73
C PHE A 108 8.31 -13.39 -3.82
N SER A 109 8.48 -14.44 -3.01
CA SER A 109 7.46 -14.89 -2.06
C SER A 109 7.31 -13.92 -0.89
N ALA A 110 8.42 -13.41 -0.33
CA ALA A 110 8.37 -12.41 0.73
C ALA A 110 7.66 -11.13 0.27
N HIS A 111 8.04 -10.61 -0.92
CA HIS A 111 7.36 -9.47 -1.53
C HIS A 111 5.86 -9.73 -1.77
N GLY A 112 5.51 -10.92 -2.28
CA GLY A 112 4.12 -11.26 -2.56
C GLY A 112 3.25 -11.37 -1.30
N TRP A 113 3.76 -12.02 -0.26
CA TRP A 113 3.06 -12.15 1.03
C TRP A 113 2.96 -10.81 1.76
N SER A 114 4.03 -10.00 1.76
CA SER A 114 3.97 -8.67 2.36
C SER A 114 2.94 -7.79 1.64
N ALA A 115 2.88 -7.84 0.30
CA ALA A 115 1.90 -7.09 -0.48
C ALA A 115 0.46 -7.53 -0.19
N LEU A 116 0.22 -8.84 -0.09
CA LEU A 116 -1.11 -9.37 0.24
C LEU A 116 -1.56 -8.90 1.64
N LEU A 117 -0.69 -9.04 2.64
CA LEU A 117 -0.97 -8.57 4.00
C LEU A 117 -1.21 -7.06 4.04
N ALA A 118 -0.38 -6.28 3.35
CA ALA A 118 -0.53 -4.83 3.27
C ALA A 118 -1.90 -4.42 2.71
N VAL A 119 -2.31 -5.04 1.59
CA VAL A 119 -3.61 -4.78 0.95
C VAL A 119 -4.77 -5.20 1.85
N ALA A 120 -4.68 -6.37 2.49
CA ALA A 120 -5.72 -6.86 3.39
C ALA A 120 -5.91 -5.93 4.61
N VAL A 121 -4.81 -5.55 5.28
CA VAL A 121 -4.87 -4.63 6.41
C VAL A 121 -5.37 -3.26 5.96
N ALA A 122 -4.94 -2.75 4.80
CA ALA A 122 -5.41 -1.46 4.29
C ALA A 122 -6.91 -1.45 3.97
N ALA A 123 -7.46 -2.56 3.47
CA ALA A 123 -8.90 -2.71 3.28
C ALA A 123 -9.65 -2.63 4.63
N LEU A 124 -9.14 -3.28 5.67
CA LEU A 124 -9.69 -3.18 7.03
C LEU A 124 -9.56 -1.75 7.58
N THR A 125 -8.43 -1.08 7.38
CA THR A 125 -8.21 0.32 7.75
C THR A 125 -9.23 1.23 7.07
N ALA A 126 -9.45 1.06 5.77
CA ALA A 126 -10.41 1.87 5.01
C ALA A 126 -11.85 1.64 5.51
N ALA A 127 -12.24 0.39 5.77
CA ALA A 127 -13.54 0.06 6.36
C ALA A 127 -13.73 0.71 7.74
N ALA A 128 -12.73 0.60 8.62
CA ALA A 128 -12.76 1.25 9.93
C ALA A 128 -12.83 2.79 9.82
N GLY A 129 -12.18 3.36 8.81
CA GLY A 129 -12.19 4.81 8.56
C GLY A 129 -13.55 5.32 8.07
N MET A 130 -14.30 4.54 7.29
CA MET A 130 -15.64 4.91 6.84
C MET A 130 -16.63 5.04 8.00
N VAL A 131 -16.49 4.22 9.05
CA VAL A 131 -17.33 4.30 10.26
C VAL A 131 -17.04 5.56 11.08
N LEU A 132 -15.88 6.19 10.88
CA LEU A 132 -15.48 7.43 11.54
C LEU A 132 -15.87 8.69 10.75
N LEU A 133 -16.46 8.53 9.56
CA LEU A 133 -17.02 9.67 8.83
C LEU A 133 -18.32 10.13 9.51
N PRO A 134 -18.54 11.46 9.65
CA PRO A 134 -19.75 12.01 10.25
C PRO A 134 -20.99 11.77 9.37
#